data_AF-A0AA37IBN1-F1
#
_entry.id   AF-A0AA37IBN1-F1
#
_cell.length_a   1.000
_cell.length_b   1.000
_cell.length_c   1.000
_cell.angle_alpha   90.00
_cell.angle_beta   90.00
_cell.angle_gamma   90.00
#
_symmetry.space_group_name_H-M   'P 1'
#
loop_
_entity.id
_entity.type
_entity.pdbx_description
1 polymer ?
#
loop_
_entity_poly.entity_id
_entity_poly.type
_entity_poly.pdbx_seq_one_letter_code
_entity_poly.pdbx_strand_id
1 'polypeptide(L)'
;MGELQRQAEAAPELHDARMWFGEVNYRRDSELEICARQLIYDVARPRADHDAAVAMAWLNKRIAFRHEQEMRVLTVLPRNSSTASNPKVFKFTIDPHALVRSIHIDPRAPREVFETLKRDIRADLQFKGSVQQSSLLRLPYKLQKMLPPEDTE
;
A
#
# COMPACT_ATOMS: atom_id res chain seq x y z
N MET A 1 6.17 -12.39 12.71
CA MET A 1 4.90 -12.76 12.05
C MET A 1 3.91 -11.62 12.29
N GLY A 2 3.45 -10.95 11.24
CA GLY A 2 2.55 -9.78 11.37
C GLY A 2 1.11 -10.14 11.73
N GLU A 3 0.36 -9.20 12.31
CA GLU A 3 -1.08 -9.36 12.66
C GLU A 3 -1.92 -9.81 11.45
N LEU A 4 -1.64 -9.24 10.26
CA LEU A 4 -2.31 -9.58 9.01
C LEU A 4 -2.14 -11.05 8.62
N GLN A 5 -0.95 -11.61 8.82
CA GLN A 5 -0.66 -13.00 8.51
C GLN A 5 -1.45 -13.94 9.44
N ARG A 6 -1.52 -13.62 10.74
CA ARG A 6 -2.33 -14.40 11.68
C ARG A 6 -3.82 -14.38 11.35
N GLN A 7 -4.36 -13.22 10.96
CA GLN A 7 -5.76 -13.11 10.57
C GLN A 7 -6.07 -13.88 9.28
N ALA A 8 -5.13 -13.88 8.32
CA ALA A 8 -5.24 -14.67 7.11
C ALA A 8 -5.21 -16.18 7.38
N GLU A 9 -4.27 -16.65 8.20
CA GLU A 9 -4.14 -18.07 8.58
C GLU A 9 -5.36 -18.56 9.39
N ALA A 10 -6.00 -17.69 10.16
CA ALA A 10 -7.19 -18.02 10.96
C ALA A 10 -8.52 -17.96 10.19
N ALA A 11 -8.53 -17.44 8.95
CA ALA A 11 -9.76 -17.27 8.18
C ALA A 11 -10.20 -18.61 7.55
N PRO A 12 -11.36 -19.18 7.94
CA PRO A 12 -11.82 -20.48 7.41
C PRO A 12 -12.00 -20.47 5.89
N GLU A 13 -12.39 -19.31 5.36
CA GLU A 13 -12.57 -19.02 3.94
C GLU A 13 -11.28 -19.16 3.10
N LEU A 14 -10.12 -19.14 3.78
CA LEU A 14 -8.78 -19.22 3.21
C LEU A 14 -8.07 -20.53 3.55
N HIS A 15 -8.75 -21.47 4.22
CA HIS A 15 -8.14 -22.73 4.67
C HIS A 15 -7.49 -23.52 3.52
N ASP A 16 -8.13 -23.53 2.36
CA ASP A 16 -7.62 -24.22 1.16
C ASP A 16 -6.87 -23.27 0.21
N ALA A 17 -6.63 -22.02 0.63
CA ALA A 17 -5.95 -21.03 -0.17
C ALA A 17 -4.43 -21.21 -0.11
N ARG A 18 -3.77 -20.97 -1.24
CA ARG A 18 -2.32 -20.77 -1.26
C ARG A 18 -2.04 -19.30 -1.09
N MET A 19 -1.15 -18.96 -0.15
CA MET A 19 -0.89 -17.58 0.24
C MET A 19 0.59 -17.24 0.18
N TRP A 20 0.89 -16.04 -0.28
CA TRP A 20 2.23 -15.47 -0.27
C TRP A 20 2.17 -14.05 0.32
N PHE A 21 3.11 -13.78 1.23
CA PHE A 21 3.28 -12.49 1.88
C PHE A 21 4.69 -11.99 1.60
N GLY A 22 4.84 -10.71 1.28
CA GLY A 22 6.17 -10.15 1.11
C GLY A 22 6.22 -8.65 0.99
N GLU A 23 7.40 -8.13 1.33
CA GLU A 23 7.79 -6.76 1.04
C GLU A 23 7.96 -6.58 -0.47
N VAL A 24 7.48 -5.45 -0.98
CA VAL A 24 7.65 -5.09 -2.37
C VAL A 24 9.07 -4.58 -2.60
N ASN A 25 9.80 -5.25 -3.48
CA ASN A 25 11.13 -4.88 -3.91
C ASN A 25 11.04 -3.84 -5.01
N TYR A 26 11.45 -2.61 -4.71
CA TYR A 26 11.55 -1.53 -5.68
C TYR A 26 12.83 -1.68 -6.48
N ARG A 27 12.68 -1.93 -7.78
CA ARG A 27 13.79 -2.23 -8.70
C ARG A 27 13.90 -1.20 -9.80
N ARG A 28 15.13 -0.99 -10.29
CA ARG A 28 15.40 -0.26 -11.53
C ARG A 28 14.95 -1.08 -12.73
N ASP A 29 14.82 -0.43 -13.88
CA ASP A 29 14.33 -1.08 -15.10
C ASP A 29 15.21 -2.28 -15.50
N SER A 30 16.53 -2.15 -15.42
CA SER A 30 17.46 -3.25 -15.69
C SER A 30 17.31 -4.44 -14.74
N GLU A 31 17.00 -4.18 -13.47
CA GLU A 31 16.78 -5.23 -12.46
C GLU A 31 15.44 -5.93 -12.67
N LEU A 32 14.42 -5.19 -13.12
CA LEU A 32 13.13 -5.78 -13.50
C LEU A 32 13.25 -6.68 -14.73
N GLU A 33 14.05 -6.29 -15.74
CA GLU A 33 14.31 -7.14 -16.91
C GLU A 33 14.95 -8.48 -16.51
N ILE A 34 15.92 -8.44 -15.59
CA ILE A 34 16.54 -9.66 -15.05
C ILE A 34 15.49 -10.51 -14.34
N CYS A 35 14.68 -9.92 -13.45
CA CYS A 35 13.61 -10.63 -12.75
C CYS A 35 12.58 -11.24 -13.72
N ALA A 36 12.19 -10.51 -14.78
CA ALA A 36 11.25 -10.99 -15.77
C ALA A 36 11.80 -12.18 -16.57
N ARG A 37 13.08 -12.14 -16.97
CA ARG A 37 13.74 -13.27 -17.63
C ARG A 37 13.82 -14.49 -16.73
N GLN A 38 14.17 -14.29 -15.46
CA GLN A 38 14.22 -15.37 -14.47
C GLN A 38 12.84 -15.99 -14.27
N LEU A 39 11.78 -15.17 -14.17
CA LEU A 39 10.40 -15.64 -14.06
C LEU A 39 9.99 -16.49 -15.27
N ILE A 40 10.27 -16.03 -16.49
CA ILE A 40 9.97 -16.78 -17.71
C ILE A 40 10.64 -18.15 -17.67
N TYR A 41 11.91 -18.19 -17.26
CA TYR A 41 12.65 -19.44 -17.13
C TYR A 41 12.04 -20.36 -16.08
N ASP A 42 11.71 -19.83 -14.90
CA ASP A 42 11.18 -20.61 -13.79
C ASP A 42 9.80 -21.17 -14.09
N VAL A 43 8.95 -20.40 -14.77
CA VAL A 43 7.62 -20.85 -15.23
C VAL A 43 7.73 -21.90 -16.34
N ALA A 44 8.75 -21.81 -17.22
CA ALA A 44 8.95 -22.77 -18.31
C ALA A 44 9.50 -24.13 -17.84
N ARG A 45 9.97 -24.28 -16.58
CA ARG A 45 10.52 -25.54 -16.09
C ARG A 45 9.43 -26.61 -15.96
N PRO A 46 9.72 -27.87 -16.34
CA PRO A 46 8.83 -28.98 -16.04
C PRO A 46 8.57 -29.09 -14.54
N ARG A 47 7.30 -29.23 -14.14
CA ARG A 47 6.84 -29.28 -12.73
C ARG A 47 7.09 -28.01 -11.91
N ALA A 48 7.29 -26.87 -12.57
CA ALA A 48 7.37 -25.59 -11.87
C ALA A 48 6.10 -25.29 -11.08
N ASP A 49 6.27 -24.69 -9.91
CA ASP A 49 5.18 -24.11 -9.15
C ASP A 49 4.84 -22.72 -9.72
N HIS A 50 3.91 -22.71 -10.67
CA HIS A 50 3.57 -21.52 -11.44
C HIS A 50 2.99 -20.41 -10.55
N ASP A 51 2.14 -20.77 -9.58
CA ASP A 51 1.54 -19.79 -8.67
C ASP A 51 2.61 -19.13 -7.80
N ALA A 52 3.56 -19.90 -7.28
CA ALA A 52 4.66 -19.35 -6.49
C ALA A 52 5.54 -18.42 -7.32
N ALA A 53 5.85 -18.81 -8.56
CA ALA A 53 6.63 -17.98 -9.48
C ALA A 53 5.93 -16.63 -9.76
N VAL A 54 4.62 -16.67 -10.07
CA VAL A 54 3.81 -15.46 -10.27
C VAL A 54 3.74 -14.63 -8.98
N ALA A 55 3.52 -15.25 -7.82
CA ALA A 55 3.47 -14.53 -6.55
C ALA A 55 4.77 -13.79 -6.25
N MET A 56 5.92 -14.42 -6.50
CA MET A 56 7.22 -13.78 -6.34
C MET A 56 7.43 -12.64 -7.34
N ALA A 57 6.93 -12.76 -8.57
CA ALA A 57 6.96 -11.68 -9.54
C ALA A 57 6.19 -10.45 -9.06
N TRP A 58 5.02 -10.66 -8.45
CA TRP A 58 4.18 -9.61 -7.87
C TRP A 58 4.84 -8.86 -6.70
N LEU A 59 5.90 -9.39 -6.09
CA LEU A 59 6.69 -8.68 -5.07
C LEU A 59 7.75 -7.75 -5.66
N ASN A 60 7.73 -7.48 -6.97
CA ASN A 60 8.64 -6.53 -7.62
C ASN A 60 7.86 -5.38 -8.25
N LYS A 61 8.33 -4.15 -8.03
CA LYS A 61 7.73 -2.93 -8.56
C LYS A 61 8.82 -2.02 -9.09
N ARG A 62 8.52 -1.23 -10.12
CA ARG A 62 9.43 -0.19 -10.60
C ARG A 62 9.61 0.88 -9.53
N ILE A 63 10.82 1.42 -9.38
CA ILE A 63 11.06 2.61 -8.57
C ILE A 63 10.27 3.79 -9.18
N ALA A 64 9.13 4.10 -8.58
CA ALA A 64 8.35 5.31 -8.87
C ALA A 64 8.45 6.33 -7.72
N PHE A 65 8.49 5.84 -6.47
CA PHE A 65 8.62 6.64 -5.25
C PHE A 65 9.57 5.91 -4.27
N ARG A 66 10.64 6.58 -3.80
CA ARG A 66 11.68 5.95 -2.94
C ARG A 66 11.23 5.67 -1.50
N HIS A 67 10.06 6.15 -1.10
CA HIS A 67 9.62 6.23 0.30
C HIS A 67 8.44 5.31 0.64
N GLU A 68 7.99 4.49 -0.32
CA GLU A 68 6.93 3.51 -0.05
C GLU A 68 7.54 2.25 0.57
N GLN A 69 7.04 1.86 1.75
CA GLN A 69 7.27 0.54 2.34
C GLN A 69 6.00 -0.29 2.15
N GLU A 70 5.83 -0.83 0.95
CA GLU A 70 4.64 -1.58 0.54
C GLU A 70 4.79 -3.07 0.91
N MET A 71 3.73 -3.64 1.49
CA MET A 71 3.56 -5.07 1.71
C MET A 71 2.44 -5.60 0.82
N ARG A 72 2.64 -6.75 0.17
CA ARG A 72 1.60 -7.43 -0.62
C ARG A 72 1.24 -8.77 -0.03
N VAL A 73 -0.04 -9.09 -0.17
CA VAL A 73 -0.61 -10.42 0.09
C VAL A 73 -1.19 -10.92 -1.22
N LEU A 74 -0.73 -12.07 -1.69
CA LEU A 74 -1.31 -12.76 -2.84
C LEU A 74 -1.98 -14.04 -2.35
N THR A 75 -3.24 -14.22 -2.74
CA THR A 75 -4.07 -15.35 -2.33
C THR A 75 -4.64 -16.02 -3.57
N VAL A 76 -4.33 -17.31 -3.75
CA VAL A 76 -4.91 -18.13 -4.82
C VAL A 76 -5.91 -19.10 -4.19
N LEU A 77 -7.16 -19.00 -4.61
CA LEU A 77 -8.25 -19.85 -4.14
C LEU A 77 -8.46 -21.03 -5.12
N PRO A 78 -8.77 -22.24 -4.64
CA PRO A 78 -9.16 -23.34 -5.49
C PRO A 78 -10.42 -23.00 -6.30
N ARG A 79 -10.44 -23.40 -7.57
CA ARG A 79 -11.57 -23.19 -8.49
C ARG A 79 -12.90 -23.78 -8.00
N ASN A 80 -12.83 -24.79 -7.12
CA ASN A 80 -13.97 -25.49 -6.53
C ASN A 80 -14.26 -25.07 -5.08
N SER A 81 -13.61 -24.00 -4.58
CA SER A 81 -14.02 -23.43 -3.30
C SER A 81 -15.50 -23.10 -3.41
N SER A 82 -16.30 -23.60 -2.46
CA SER A 82 -17.77 -23.60 -2.41
C SER A 82 -18.42 -22.21 -2.37
N THR A 83 -17.64 -21.19 -2.73
CA THR A 83 -17.89 -19.78 -2.50
C THR A 83 -17.98 -18.96 -3.77
N ALA A 84 -18.19 -19.64 -4.91
CA ALA A 84 -18.41 -19.04 -6.22
C ALA A 84 -19.72 -18.22 -6.34
N SER A 85 -20.51 -18.04 -5.27
CA SER A 85 -21.80 -17.31 -5.33
C SER A 85 -21.78 -15.89 -4.76
N ASN A 86 -20.65 -15.37 -4.26
CA ASN A 86 -20.55 -13.94 -3.93
C ASN A 86 -19.10 -13.47 -4.02
N PRO A 87 -18.80 -12.26 -4.53
CA PRO A 87 -17.46 -11.70 -4.46
C PRO A 87 -17.08 -11.58 -2.97
N LYS A 88 -16.28 -12.52 -2.48
CA LYS A 88 -15.83 -12.58 -1.10
C LYS A 88 -14.92 -11.39 -0.83
N VAL A 89 -15.50 -10.31 -0.30
CA VAL A 89 -14.73 -9.24 0.30
C VAL A 89 -14.14 -9.80 1.59
N PHE A 90 -12.84 -10.13 1.56
CA PHE A 90 -12.10 -10.52 2.74
C PHE A 90 -11.94 -9.30 3.66
N LYS A 91 -12.45 -9.42 4.89
CA LYS A 91 -12.37 -8.36 5.89
C LYS A 91 -11.20 -8.65 6.82
N PHE A 92 -10.36 -7.65 7.01
CA PHE A 92 -9.30 -7.66 8.02
C PHE A 92 -9.67 -6.69 9.12
N THR A 93 -9.48 -7.10 10.37
CA THR A 93 -9.64 -6.21 11.51
C THR A 93 -8.32 -5.47 11.69
N ILE A 94 -8.37 -4.15 11.56
CA ILE A 94 -7.23 -3.29 11.84
C ILE A 94 -7.57 -2.40 13.04
N ASP A 95 -6.60 -2.16 13.91
CA ASP A 95 -6.65 -1.01 14.81
C ASP A 95 -6.12 0.21 14.04
N PRO A 96 -6.98 1.18 13.68
CA PRO A 96 -6.55 2.35 12.93
C PRO A 96 -5.51 3.18 13.70
N HIS A 97 -5.57 3.20 15.03
CA HIS A 97 -4.63 3.96 15.86
C HIS A 97 -3.25 3.33 15.91
N ALA A 98 -3.16 2.01 15.82
CA ALA A 98 -1.88 1.30 15.70
C ALA A 98 -1.34 1.33 14.26
N LEU A 99 -2.22 1.29 13.26
CA LEU A 99 -1.84 1.20 11.86
C LEU A 99 -1.40 2.56 11.28
N VAL A 100 -2.18 3.60 11.51
CA VAL A 100 -1.95 4.92 10.92
C VAL A 100 -0.97 5.70 11.81
N ARG A 101 0.24 5.95 11.30
CA ARG A 101 1.29 6.67 12.04
C ARG A 101 1.26 8.17 11.83
N SER A 102 0.85 8.61 10.65
CA SER A 102 0.80 10.02 10.29
C SER A 102 -0.35 10.34 9.36
N ILE A 103 -0.87 11.57 9.48
CA ILE A 103 -1.85 12.16 8.58
C ILE A 103 -1.21 13.41 7.99
N HIS A 104 -1.22 13.50 6.66
CA HIS A 104 -0.66 14.63 5.92
C HIS A 104 -1.79 15.42 5.25
N ILE A 105 -2.01 16.65 5.70
CA ILE A 105 -3.01 17.57 5.13
C ILE A 105 -2.45 18.19 3.86
N ASP A 106 -3.30 18.45 2.86
CA ASP A 106 -2.92 19.02 1.56
C ASP A 106 -2.01 20.27 1.71
N PRO A 107 -0.90 20.40 0.93
CA PRO A 107 -0.01 21.54 1.06
C PRO A 107 -0.64 22.89 0.73
N ARG A 108 -1.73 22.89 -0.04
CA ARG A 108 -2.46 24.07 -0.52
C ARG A 108 -3.52 24.53 0.47
N ALA A 109 -3.82 23.74 1.49
CA ALA A 109 -4.72 24.19 2.55
C ALA A 109 -4.14 25.46 3.21
N PRO A 110 -4.94 26.53 3.36
CA PRO A 110 -4.55 27.70 4.14
C PRO A 110 -4.14 27.29 5.56
N ARG A 111 -3.30 28.10 6.19
CA ARG A 111 -2.74 27.75 7.50
C ARG A 111 -3.83 27.63 8.56
N GLU A 112 -4.88 28.45 8.51
CA GLU A 112 -6.01 28.36 9.44
C GLU A 112 -6.76 27.03 9.28
N VAL A 113 -6.96 26.60 8.03
CA VAL A 113 -7.61 25.31 7.72
C VAL A 113 -6.76 24.15 8.24
N PHE A 114 -5.45 24.19 8.03
CA PHE A 114 -4.53 23.18 8.55
C PHE A 114 -4.60 23.06 10.08
N GLU A 115 -4.51 24.19 10.81
CA GLU A 115 -4.53 24.16 12.28
C GLU A 115 -5.89 23.72 12.83
N THR A 116 -6.98 24.11 12.15
CA THR A 116 -8.34 23.66 12.50
C THR A 116 -8.46 22.16 12.35
N LEU A 117 -8.15 21.61 11.17
CA LEU A 117 -8.20 20.16 10.92
C LEU A 117 -7.29 19.38 11.88
N LYS A 118 -6.10 19.88 12.16
CA LYS A 118 -5.16 19.26 13.10
C LYS A 118 -5.71 19.21 14.51
N ARG A 119 -6.36 20.29 14.97
CA ARG A 119 -7.02 20.33 16.27
C ARG A 119 -8.17 19.33 16.30
N ASP A 120 -9.03 19.33 15.29
CA ASP A 120 -10.24 18.50 15.26
C ASP A 120 -9.86 17.00 15.18
N ILE A 121 -8.88 16.62 14.35
CA ILE A 121 -8.31 15.26 14.31
C ILE A 121 -7.80 14.82 15.69
N ARG A 122 -7.20 15.72 16.47
CA ARG A 122 -6.70 15.39 17.81
C ARG A 122 -7.81 15.33 18.86
N ALA A 123 -8.78 16.24 18.79
CA ALA A 123 -9.85 16.32 19.76
C ALA A 123 -10.88 15.20 19.54
N ASP A 124 -11.34 15.03 18.30
CA ASP A 124 -12.46 14.17 17.95
C ASP A 124 -12.01 12.72 17.76
N LEU A 125 -10.90 12.52 17.03
CA LEU A 125 -10.39 11.17 16.77
C LEU A 125 -9.40 10.71 17.83
N GLN A 126 -8.96 11.57 18.75
CA GLN A 126 -7.91 11.24 19.73
C GLN A 126 -6.64 10.66 19.08
N PHE A 127 -6.35 11.09 17.84
CA PHE A 127 -5.27 10.53 17.05
C PHE A 127 -3.91 10.84 17.66
N LYS A 128 -3.17 9.79 18.02
CA LYS A 128 -1.86 9.87 18.70
C LYS A 128 -0.67 10.00 17.74
N GLY A 129 -0.89 9.77 16.44
CA GLY A 129 0.13 9.90 15.41
C GLY A 129 0.45 11.36 15.07
N SER A 130 1.37 11.55 14.12
CA SER A 130 1.72 12.91 13.68
C SER A 130 0.67 13.45 12.72
N VAL A 131 0.30 14.72 12.88
CA VAL A 131 -0.53 15.45 11.91
C VAL A 131 0.29 16.60 11.38
N GLN A 132 0.60 16.55 10.09
CA GLN A 132 1.53 17.45 9.43
C GLN A 132 0.90 17.99 8.15
N GLN A 133 1.38 19.13 7.67
CA GLN A 133 1.05 19.58 6.33
C GLN A 133 2.00 18.91 5.35
N SER A 134 1.46 18.34 4.28
CA SER A 134 2.22 17.71 3.22
C SER A 134 3.11 18.73 2.50
N SER A 135 4.27 18.28 2.02
CA SER A 135 5.06 18.98 1.01
C SER A 135 4.88 18.36 -0.39
N LEU A 136 4.17 17.24 -0.48
CA LEU A 136 3.91 16.54 -1.73
C LEU A 136 3.05 17.43 -2.63
N LEU A 137 3.48 17.68 -3.87
CA LEU A 137 2.81 18.60 -4.82
C LEU A 137 2.86 20.08 -4.43
N ARG A 138 3.59 20.45 -3.36
CA ARG A 138 3.85 21.86 -3.08
C ARG A 138 4.73 22.42 -4.21
N LEU A 139 4.30 23.51 -4.84
CA LEU A 139 5.10 24.21 -5.84
C LEU A 139 6.49 24.54 -5.26
N PRO A 140 7.58 24.42 -6.02
CA PRO A 140 8.88 24.96 -5.60
C PRO A 140 8.76 26.41 -5.15
N TYR A 141 9.42 26.78 -4.05
CA TYR A 141 9.31 28.12 -3.45
C TYR A 141 9.51 29.27 -4.44
N LYS A 142 10.38 29.08 -5.45
CA LYS A 142 10.60 30.07 -6.51
C LYS A 142 9.35 30.32 -7.36
N LEU A 143 8.58 29.28 -7.67
CA LEU A 143 7.35 29.38 -8.46
C LEU A 143 6.19 29.92 -7.62
N GLN A 144 6.16 29.63 -6.31
CA GLN A 144 5.16 30.22 -5.41
C GLN A 144 5.23 31.75 -5.39
N LYS A 145 6.45 32.33 -5.44
CA LYS A 145 6.65 33.80 -5.49
C LYS A 145 6.22 34.45 -6.80
N MET A 146 5.99 33.66 -7.84
CA MET A 146 5.53 34.14 -9.14
C MET A 146 4.01 34.11 -9.25
N LEU A 147 3.32 33.49 -8.28
CA LEU A 147 1.87 33.53 -8.23
C LEU A 147 1.43 34.94 -7.80
N PRO A 148 0.36 35.49 -8.41
CA PRO A 148 -0.25 36.71 -7.91
C PRO A 148 -0.66 36.51 -6.43
N PRO A 149 -0.63 37.58 -5.61
CA PRO A 149 -1.14 37.49 -4.24
C PRO A 149 -2.57 36.95 -4.29
N GLU A 150 -2.89 35.99 -3.41
CA GLU A 150 -4.26 35.48 -3.30
C GLU A 150 -5.16 36.64 -2.85
N ASP A 151 -6.19 36.91 -3.66
CA ASP A 151 -7.20 37.90 -3.33
C ASP A 151 -7.85 37.50 -2.01
N THR A 152 -7.61 38.31 -0.99
CA THR A 152 -8.24 38.15 0.33
C THR A 152 -9.62 38.80 0.20
N GLU A 153 -10.63 38.00 -0.09
CA GLU A 153 -12.04 38.38 0.12
C GLU A 153 -12.42 38.33 1.60
#